data_AF-A0A7Y4SZC0-F1
#
_entry.id   AF-A0A7Y4SZC0-F1
#
_cell.length_a   1.000
_cell.length_b   1.000
_cell.length_c   1.000
_cell.angle_alpha   90.00
_cell.angle_beta   90.00
_cell.angle_gamma   90.00
#
_symmetry.space_group_name_H-M   'P 1'
#
loop_
_entity.id
_entity.type
_entity.pdbx_description
1 polymer ?
#
loop_
_entity_poly.entity_id
_entity_poly.type
_entity_poly.pdbx_seq_one_letter_code
_entity_poly.pdbx_strand_id
1 'polypeptide(L)'
;MGNAPRPSTRTLLGGLALCALAAPVAADRLITNDGRILEVEKARQLPDGSYQLVFESGEIPCPKRFVASVEVEGDMSDYVPADENERKKLADGYVRYRGKWLAKAAYLAELEKQAALSKARTAEISAHSKFHDGWEKETQHFRFKTNTSPELLDYYAELLEAYYDLMDQRMGIKPSPTLRRTKMQVNIYKSREEFMQLTKSEPDVLGFFSFAVEELQFFHDYQDPSQSEWVALHEGTHLLTYLIEPQAWPQIWVNEGVADYFGSSRISRDKKGKLVIEPGQIQIDRVLTVQQALQDGDHVPLSELFFVGGEEFTGFEYSHAWSFVYFLNNSKYEPGFRKFFKDFYGIAKSVEFHLEEDFPNQQGTAKVVPPAEVQRLLLDKLGVKDGASGLAKLEQEWLAFVAAIPLDAPRARFERGLATLYEADEDEVLAKGLEDVEAGIQGGVTDPRAYWARGMLHVIVSGDEEKATLDFRQAVELAPLDAGYRANLAQLLAGLSLHTSGFSVGSDEEVEKLSAADEALGEAELHFGLACELEPENEVLRESRERFLDLLQQKSGTK
;
A
#
# COMPACT_ATOMS: atom_id res chain seq x y z
N MET A 1 -30.84 -39.39 -70.72
CA MET A 1 -29.71 -38.73 -71.39
C MET A 1 -29.73 -37.27 -70.98
N GLY A 2 -28.79 -36.86 -70.13
CA GLY A 2 -28.69 -35.48 -69.64
C GLY A 2 -27.28 -35.26 -69.09
N ASN A 3 -26.46 -34.58 -69.89
CA ASN A 3 -25.07 -34.24 -69.59
C ASN A 3 -25.02 -33.09 -68.57
N ALA A 4 -24.34 -33.32 -67.44
CA ALA A 4 -23.90 -32.26 -66.54
C ALA A 4 -22.40 -31.97 -66.78
N PRO A 5 -21.97 -30.70 -66.83
CA PRO A 5 -20.57 -30.34 -67.03
C PRO A 5 -19.79 -30.38 -65.71
N ARG A 6 -18.52 -30.81 -65.80
CA ARG A 6 -17.54 -30.78 -64.69
C ARG A 6 -17.06 -29.33 -64.47
N PRO A 7 -16.88 -28.86 -63.22
CA PRO A 7 -16.22 -27.60 -62.95
C PRO A 7 -14.69 -27.77 -62.96
N SER A 8 -14.00 -26.78 -63.53
CA SER A 8 -12.55 -26.68 -63.61
C SER A 8 -11.93 -26.31 -62.26
N THR A 9 -10.89 -27.03 -61.86
CA THR A 9 -9.97 -26.66 -60.79
C THR A 9 -9.19 -25.39 -61.16
N ARG A 10 -9.55 -24.27 -60.54
CA ARG A 10 -8.70 -23.07 -60.49
C ARG A 10 -7.92 -23.08 -59.18
N THR A 11 -6.61 -23.23 -59.30
CA THR A 11 -5.62 -23.04 -58.23
C THR A 11 -5.63 -21.57 -57.81
N LEU A 12 -6.13 -21.28 -56.60
CA LEU A 12 -5.96 -19.98 -55.94
C LEU A 12 -4.61 -20.00 -55.23
N LEU A 13 -3.62 -19.33 -55.83
CA LEU A 13 -2.37 -18.95 -55.18
C LEU A 13 -2.70 -17.95 -54.07
N GLY A 14 -2.43 -18.34 -52.83
CA GLY A 14 -2.54 -17.48 -51.66
C GLY A 14 -1.54 -16.33 -51.72
N GLY A 15 -2.05 -15.10 -51.66
CA GLY A 15 -1.26 -13.94 -51.29
C GLY A 15 -1.03 -13.96 -49.78
N LEU A 16 0.14 -14.44 -49.36
CA LEU A 16 0.70 -14.15 -48.04
C LEU A 16 0.98 -12.64 -48.00
N ALA A 17 0.08 -11.88 -47.38
CA ALA A 17 0.39 -10.54 -46.92
C ALA A 17 1.47 -10.68 -45.84
N LEU A 18 2.72 -10.29 -46.17
CA LEU A 18 3.70 -9.98 -45.15
C LEU A 18 3.17 -8.78 -44.36
N CYS A 19 2.61 -9.03 -43.17
CA CYS A 19 2.57 -8.00 -42.15
C CYS A 19 4.03 -7.65 -41.84
N ALA A 20 4.50 -6.52 -42.37
CA ALA A 20 5.70 -5.90 -41.86
C ALA A 20 5.42 -5.60 -40.39
N LEU A 21 6.10 -6.31 -39.49
CA LEU A 21 6.21 -5.91 -38.10
C LEU A 21 6.83 -4.52 -38.13
N ALA A 22 6.02 -3.48 -37.89
CA ALA A 22 6.54 -2.14 -37.68
C ALA A 22 7.60 -2.25 -36.58
N ALA A 23 8.80 -1.75 -36.84
CA ALA A 23 9.79 -1.62 -35.79
C ALA A 23 9.13 -0.84 -34.65
N PRO A 24 9.28 -1.27 -33.37
CA PRO A 24 8.71 -0.52 -32.25
C PRO A 24 9.16 0.93 -32.41
N VAL A 25 8.19 1.84 -32.44
CA VAL A 25 8.47 3.27 -32.42
C VAL A 25 9.35 3.48 -31.20
N ALA A 26 10.56 4.00 -31.42
CA ALA A 26 11.51 4.15 -30.32
C ALA A 26 10.88 5.12 -29.30
N ALA A 27 10.59 4.60 -28.11
CA ALA A 27 9.99 5.34 -27.01
C ALA A 27 11.09 6.05 -26.22
N ASP A 28 10.81 7.25 -25.72
CA ASP A 28 11.65 7.86 -24.68
C ASP A 28 11.39 7.16 -23.35
N ARG A 29 12.39 7.18 -22.47
CA ARG A 29 12.27 6.59 -21.13
C ARG A 29 12.37 7.68 -20.09
N LEU A 30 11.34 7.79 -19.27
CA LEU A 30 11.34 8.66 -18.11
C LEU A 30 11.58 7.82 -16.86
N ILE A 31 12.64 8.16 -16.13
CA ILE A 31 12.90 7.60 -14.80
C ILE A 31 12.36 8.61 -13.80
N THR A 32 11.40 8.18 -13.00
CA THR A 32 10.78 9.00 -11.95
C THR A 32 11.64 9.02 -10.69
N ASN A 33 11.38 9.96 -9.79
CA ASN A 33 12.08 10.03 -8.49
C ASN A 33 11.73 8.86 -7.54
N ASP A 34 10.59 8.21 -7.76
CA ASP A 34 10.21 6.98 -7.05
C ASP A 34 10.81 5.70 -7.67
N GLY A 35 11.58 5.83 -8.76
CA GLY A 35 12.32 4.73 -9.39
C GLY A 35 11.56 3.97 -10.47
N ARG A 36 10.29 4.31 -10.74
CA ARG A 36 9.56 3.80 -11.91
C ARG A 36 10.25 4.22 -13.19
N ILE A 37 10.08 3.38 -14.21
CA ILE A 37 10.54 3.62 -15.57
C ILE A 37 9.32 3.64 -16.46
N LEU A 38 8.98 4.82 -16.97
CA LEU A 38 7.86 5.02 -17.89
C LEU A 38 8.40 5.02 -19.32
N GLU A 39 7.84 4.17 -20.16
CA GLU A 39 8.06 4.19 -21.60
C GLU A 39 7.01 5.10 -22.22
N VAL A 40 7.44 6.20 -22.85
CA VAL A 40 6.56 7.21 -23.43
C VAL A 40 6.93 7.44 -24.89
N GLU A 41 5.97 7.73 -25.77
CA GLU A 41 6.28 8.04 -27.17
C GLU A 41 7.25 9.21 -27.29
N LYS A 42 7.04 10.27 -26.47
CA LYS A 42 7.93 11.43 -26.37
C LYS A 42 7.96 12.00 -24.96
N ALA A 43 9.15 12.36 -24.47
CA ALA A 43 9.34 13.17 -23.27
C ALA A 43 10.08 14.46 -23.63
N ARG A 44 9.41 15.61 -23.55
CA ARG A 44 10.00 16.91 -23.95
C ARG A 44 9.99 17.90 -22.80
N GLN A 45 11.14 18.47 -22.49
CA GLN A 45 11.22 19.50 -21.46
C GLN A 45 10.59 20.81 -21.97
N LEU A 46 9.67 21.36 -21.18
CA LEU A 46 9.01 22.65 -21.41
C LEU A 46 9.87 23.81 -20.87
N PRO A 47 9.59 25.07 -21.28
CA PRO A 47 10.41 26.23 -20.90
C PRO A 47 10.51 26.49 -19.38
N ASP A 48 9.51 26.07 -18.61
CA ASP A 48 9.49 26.17 -17.15
C ASP A 48 10.28 25.03 -16.45
N GLY A 49 10.83 24.10 -17.23
CA GLY A 49 11.61 22.97 -16.78
C GLY A 49 10.80 21.70 -16.50
N SER A 50 9.47 21.76 -16.55
CA SER A 50 8.58 20.57 -16.53
C SER A 50 8.72 19.76 -17.82
N TYR A 51 8.05 18.61 -17.91
CA TYR A 51 8.08 17.73 -19.08
C TYR A 51 6.68 17.51 -19.63
N GLN A 52 6.54 17.57 -20.96
CA GLN A 52 5.39 17.02 -21.66
C GLN A 52 5.69 15.56 -21.98
N LEU A 53 4.88 14.65 -21.43
CA LEU A 53 4.94 13.22 -21.73
C LEU A 53 3.83 12.89 -22.70
N VAL A 54 4.17 12.20 -23.78
CA VAL A 54 3.23 11.77 -24.82
C VAL A 54 3.17 10.25 -24.75
N PHE A 55 1.97 9.74 -24.55
CA PHE A 55 1.61 8.33 -24.53
C PHE A 55 0.68 8.03 -25.72
N GLU A 56 0.40 6.76 -25.99
CA GLU A 56 -0.55 6.38 -27.06
C GLU A 56 -1.95 6.93 -26.74
N SER A 57 -2.35 6.87 -25.46
CA SER A 57 -3.69 7.32 -25.04
C SER A 57 -3.81 8.83 -24.89
N GLY A 58 -2.70 9.57 -24.76
CA GLY A 58 -2.72 11.01 -24.62
C GLY A 58 -1.49 11.63 -23.97
N GLU A 59 -1.68 12.81 -23.39
CA GLU A 59 -0.58 13.66 -22.95
C GLU A 59 -0.63 13.96 -21.45
N ILE A 60 0.51 13.89 -20.77
CA ILE A 60 0.65 14.21 -19.34
C ILE A 60 1.66 15.35 -19.16
N PRO A 61 1.24 16.53 -18.66
CA PRO A 61 2.17 17.51 -18.13
C PRO A 61 2.75 16.99 -16.82
N CYS A 62 4.06 16.78 -16.78
CA CYS A 62 4.78 16.18 -15.68
C CYS A 62 5.74 17.21 -15.05
N PRO A 63 5.44 17.73 -13.84
CA PRO A 63 6.35 18.62 -13.13
C PRO A 63 7.72 17.98 -12.91
N LYS A 64 8.80 18.77 -13.06
CA LYS A 64 10.19 18.30 -12.90
C LYS A 64 10.45 17.56 -11.58
N ARG A 65 9.72 17.89 -10.52
CA ARG A 65 9.83 17.25 -9.20
C ARG A 65 9.51 15.75 -9.20
N PHE A 66 8.88 15.23 -10.25
CA PHE A 66 8.61 13.79 -10.40
C PHE A 66 9.66 13.07 -11.25
N VAL A 67 10.56 13.82 -11.91
CA VAL A 67 11.47 13.30 -12.93
C VAL A 67 12.89 13.24 -12.36
N ALA A 68 13.43 12.04 -12.22
CA ALA A 68 14.84 11.83 -11.88
C ALA A 68 15.72 12.06 -13.10
N SER A 69 15.35 11.47 -14.24
CA SER A 69 16.03 11.66 -15.51
C SER A 69 15.14 11.28 -16.70
N VAL A 70 15.40 11.90 -17.85
CA VAL A 70 14.79 11.50 -19.12
C VAL A 70 15.89 11.01 -20.05
N GLU A 71 15.68 9.83 -20.61
CA GLU A 71 16.47 9.26 -21.69
C GLU A 71 15.67 9.45 -22.98
N VAL A 72 16.09 10.42 -23.81
CA VAL A 72 15.49 10.61 -25.14
C VAL A 72 16.11 9.57 -26.07
N GLU A 73 15.35 8.53 -26.37
CA GLU A 73 15.78 7.35 -27.11
C GLU A 73 15.03 7.27 -28.46
N GLY A 74 13.92 8.01 -28.60
CA GLY A 74 13.03 7.97 -29.75
C GLY A 74 13.40 8.84 -30.95
N ASP A 75 12.39 9.56 -31.43
CA ASP A 75 12.50 10.56 -32.49
C ASP A 75 13.34 11.76 -32.03
N MET A 76 14.62 11.77 -32.43
CA MET A 76 15.59 12.82 -32.14
C MET A 76 15.46 14.05 -33.05
N SER A 77 14.44 14.13 -33.93
CA SER A 77 14.28 15.25 -34.88
C SER A 77 14.21 16.62 -34.20
N ASP A 78 13.69 16.65 -32.98
CA ASP A 78 13.52 17.87 -32.17
C ASP A 78 14.61 18.02 -31.08
N TYR A 79 15.61 17.13 -31.04
CA TYR A 79 16.70 17.21 -30.06
C TYR A 79 17.67 18.36 -30.39
N VAL A 80 17.78 19.32 -29.48
CA VAL A 80 18.73 20.44 -29.61
C VAL A 80 20.08 20.03 -29.01
N PRO A 81 21.17 19.93 -29.79
CA PRO A 81 22.49 19.56 -29.26
C PRO A 81 23.01 20.62 -28.28
N ALA A 82 23.56 20.19 -27.15
CA ALA A 82 24.06 21.11 -26.12
C ALA A 82 25.37 21.82 -26.54
N ASP A 83 26.16 21.19 -27.41
CA ASP A 83 27.41 21.74 -27.93
C ASP A 83 27.73 21.24 -29.36
N GLU A 84 28.83 21.73 -29.92
CA GLU A 84 29.28 21.39 -31.28
C GLU A 84 29.72 19.91 -31.40
N ASN A 85 30.17 19.28 -30.31
CA ASN A 85 30.55 17.88 -30.30
C ASN A 85 29.31 16.97 -30.41
N GLU A 86 28.24 17.30 -29.67
CA GLU A 86 26.96 16.61 -29.82
C GLU A 86 26.36 16.80 -31.21
N ARG A 87 26.41 18.03 -31.74
CA ARG A 87 25.97 18.32 -33.10
C ARG A 87 26.70 17.46 -34.13
N LYS A 88 28.02 17.35 -34.01
CA LYS A 88 28.82 16.51 -34.90
C LYS A 88 28.46 15.04 -34.77
N LYS A 89 28.29 14.52 -33.54
CA LYS A 89 27.91 13.11 -33.31
C LYS A 89 26.55 12.78 -33.92
N LEU A 90 25.59 13.69 -33.81
CA LEU A 90 24.28 13.54 -34.45
C LEU A 90 24.41 13.55 -35.98
N ALA A 91 25.21 14.46 -36.54
CA ALA A 91 25.50 14.49 -37.98
C ALA A 91 26.18 13.20 -38.48
N ASP A 92 27.04 12.60 -37.64
CA ASP A 92 27.73 11.34 -37.91
C ASP A 92 26.83 10.10 -37.65
N GLY A 93 25.55 10.29 -37.31
CA GLY A 93 24.56 9.21 -37.12
C GLY A 93 24.66 8.46 -35.79
N TYR A 94 25.26 9.09 -34.77
CA TYR A 94 25.24 8.59 -33.39
C TYR A 94 23.98 9.05 -32.67
N VAL A 95 23.49 8.20 -31.77
CA VAL A 95 22.36 8.46 -30.87
C VAL A 95 22.88 8.41 -29.43
N ARG A 96 22.32 9.24 -28.55
CA ARG A 96 22.66 9.24 -27.13
C ARG A 96 21.75 8.25 -26.40
N TYR A 97 22.33 7.24 -25.75
CA TYR A 97 21.62 6.16 -25.05
C TYR A 97 22.31 5.86 -23.72
N ARG A 98 21.57 5.90 -22.59
CA ARG A 98 22.10 5.71 -21.21
C ARG A 98 23.39 6.50 -20.92
N GLY A 99 23.39 7.78 -21.29
CA GLY A 99 24.53 8.69 -21.10
C GLY A 99 25.72 8.47 -22.04
N LYS A 100 25.63 7.55 -23.00
CA LYS A 100 26.70 7.22 -23.95
C LYS A 100 26.27 7.54 -25.38
N TRP A 101 27.23 7.86 -26.24
CA TRP A 101 26.99 8.04 -27.67
C TRP A 101 27.23 6.70 -28.39
N LEU A 102 26.18 6.17 -29.01
CA LEU A 102 26.21 4.90 -29.74
C LEU A 102 26.00 5.17 -31.23
N ALA A 103 26.75 4.49 -32.09
CA ALA A 103 26.42 4.49 -33.52
C ALA A 103 25.05 3.84 -33.72
N LYS A 104 24.25 4.30 -34.70
CA LYS A 104 22.88 3.82 -34.94
C LYS A 104 22.74 2.29 -34.91
N ALA A 105 23.67 1.54 -35.50
CA ALA A 105 23.64 0.07 -35.49
C ALA A 105 23.85 -0.53 -34.08
N ALA A 106 24.75 0.03 -33.27
CA ALA A 106 24.97 -0.41 -31.90
C ALA A 106 23.78 -0.03 -30.99
N TYR A 107 23.16 1.11 -31.26
CA TYR A 107 21.93 1.52 -30.60
C TYR A 107 20.78 0.55 -30.87
N LEU A 108 20.52 0.21 -32.14
CA LEU A 108 19.49 -0.77 -32.51
C LEU A 108 19.72 -2.15 -31.88
N ALA A 109 20.98 -2.61 -31.83
CA ALA A 109 21.33 -3.87 -31.18
C ALA A 109 21.08 -3.84 -29.65
N GLU A 110 21.33 -2.71 -28.99
CA GLU A 110 21.01 -2.56 -27.56
C GLU A 110 19.50 -2.47 -27.31
N LEU A 111 18.75 -1.78 -28.18
CA LEU A 111 17.28 -1.80 -28.13
C LEU A 111 16.72 -3.21 -28.27
N GLU A 112 17.19 -4.00 -29.25
CA GLU A 112 16.75 -5.38 -29.45
C GLU A 112 17.06 -6.23 -28.21
N LYS A 113 18.24 -6.05 -27.60
CA LYS A 113 18.60 -6.71 -26.36
C LYS A 113 17.71 -6.29 -25.19
N GLN A 114 17.39 -5.01 -25.03
CA GLN A 114 16.49 -4.55 -23.98
C GLN A 114 15.06 -5.03 -24.20
N ALA A 115 14.55 -4.99 -25.43
CA ALA A 115 13.24 -5.53 -25.77
C ALA A 115 13.17 -7.04 -25.48
N ALA A 116 14.24 -7.79 -25.76
CA ALA A 116 14.34 -9.20 -25.40
C ALA A 116 14.35 -9.42 -23.88
N LEU A 117 15.07 -8.58 -23.11
CA LEU A 117 15.08 -8.63 -21.65
C LEU A 117 13.72 -8.26 -21.04
N SER A 118 13.08 -7.20 -21.53
CA SER A 118 11.75 -6.76 -21.12
C SER A 118 10.73 -7.86 -21.40
N LYS A 119 10.71 -8.40 -22.61
CA LYS A 119 9.84 -9.54 -22.98
C LYS A 119 10.08 -10.76 -22.09
N ALA A 120 11.34 -11.07 -21.76
CA ALA A 120 11.65 -12.17 -20.86
C ALA A 120 11.14 -11.90 -19.43
N ARG A 121 11.31 -10.67 -18.94
CA ARG A 121 10.81 -10.23 -17.63
C ARG A 121 9.29 -10.27 -17.55
N THR A 122 8.57 -9.76 -18.55
CA THR A 122 7.09 -9.84 -18.60
C THR A 122 6.63 -11.30 -18.66
N ALA A 123 7.32 -12.16 -19.43
CA ALA A 123 7.00 -13.58 -19.46
C ALA A 123 7.23 -14.27 -18.10
N GLU A 124 8.30 -13.89 -17.39
CA GLU A 124 8.57 -14.37 -16.03
C GLU A 124 7.51 -13.88 -15.04
N ILE A 125 7.19 -12.58 -15.01
CA ILE A 125 6.12 -12.02 -14.17
C ILE A 125 4.79 -12.72 -14.45
N SER A 126 4.45 -12.91 -15.73
CA SER A 126 3.23 -13.60 -16.15
C SER A 126 3.21 -15.06 -15.68
N ALA A 127 4.35 -15.76 -15.68
CA ALA A 127 4.46 -17.13 -15.19
C ALA A 127 4.26 -17.25 -13.67
N HIS A 128 4.54 -16.16 -12.92
CA HIS A 128 4.42 -16.08 -11.47
C HIS A 128 3.21 -15.25 -11.00
N SER A 129 2.31 -14.86 -11.90
CA SER A 129 1.20 -13.93 -11.61
C SER A 129 0.14 -14.50 -10.68
N LYS A 130 0.07 -15.83 -10.57
CA LYS A 130 -0.81 -16.55 -9.64
C LYS A 130 -0.07 -16.86 -8.36
N PHE A 131 -0.68 -16.59 -7.21
CA PHE A 131 -0.03 -16.81 -5.91
C PHE A 131 0.54 -18.23 -5.72
N HIS A 132 -0.16 -19.27 -6.18
CA HIS A 132 0.34 -20.66 -6.12
C HIS A 132 1.72 -20.82 -6.77
N ASP A 133 1.93 -20.16 -7.90
CA ASP A 133 3.16 -20.21 -8.71
C ASP A 133 4.11 -19.07 -8.35
N GLY A 134 3.84 -18.30 -7.28
CA GLY A 134 4.62 -17.14 -6.87
C GLY A 134 6.09 -17.46 -6.56
N TRP A 135 6.91 -16.41 -6.52
CA TRP A 135 8.30 -16.50 -6.09
C TRP A 135 8.40 -16.86 -4.62
N GLU A 136 9.42 -17.65 -4.29
CA GLU A 136 9.69 -18.10 -2.92
C GLU A 136 11.13 -17.78 -2.53
N LYS A 137 11.33 -17.40 -1.25
CA LYS A 137 12.66 -17.15 -0.70
C LYS A 137 12.71 -17.63 0.75
N GLU A 138 13.77 -18.36 1.10
CA GLU A 138 14.04 -18.68 2.50
C GLU A 138 15.15 -17.80 3.06
N THR A 139 14.96 -17.33 4.29
CA THR A 139 15.96 -16.58 5.06
C THR A 139 16.35 -17.38 6.30
N GLN A 140 16.96 -16.73 7.30
CA GLN A 140 17.33 -17.38 8.55
C GLN A 140 16.09 -17.77 9.36
N HIS A 141 15.12 -16.86 9.45
CA HIS A 141 13.96 -17.02 10.34
C HIS A 141 12.64 -17.27 9.58
N PHE A 142 12.59 -17.00 8.27
CA PHE A 142 11.33 -16.97 7.53
C PHE A 142 11.37 -17.73 6.19
N ARG A 143 10.19 -18.09 5.71
CA ARG A 143 9.90 -18.50 4.33
C ARG A 143 8.94 -17.49 3.74
N PHE A 144 9.34 -16.86 2.65
CA PHE A 144 8.54 -15.88 1.94
C PHE A 144 7.93 -16.49 0.71
N LYS A 145 6.70 -16.11 0.41
CA LYS A 145 6.03 -16.37 -0.87
C LYS A 145 5.32 -15.11 -1.35
N THR A 146 5.49 -14.77 -2.62
CA THR A 146 4.81 -13.63 -3.23
C THR A 146 4.61 -13.80 -4.72
N ASN A 147 3.55 -13.23 -5.27
CA ASN A 147 3.33 -13.06 -6.71
C ASN A 147 3.40 -11.59 -7.14
N THR A 148 4.05 -10.74 -6.33
CA THR A 148 4.32 -9.34 -6.67
C THR A 148 5.47 -9.21 -7.67
N SER A 149 6.72 -9.37 -7.19
CA SER A 149 7.95 -9.36 -7.98
C SER A 149 9.13 -9.91 -7.16
N PRO A 150 10.24 -10.32 -7.81
CA PRO A 150 11.49 -10.66 -7.12
C PRO A 150 12.05 -9.50 -6.28
N GLU A 151 11.90 -8.25 -6.73
CA GLU A 151 12.40 -7.08 -6.01
C GLU A 151 11.65 -6.85 -4.69
N LEU A 152 10.32 -6.99 -4.69
CA LEU A 152 9.52 -6.89 -3.47
C LEU A 152 9.74 -8.09 -2.53
N LEU A 153 9.92 -9.29 -3.08
CA LEU A 153 10.34 -10.46 -2.30
C LEU A 153 11.65 -10.21 -1.55
N ASP A 154 12.65 -9.65 -2.25
CA ASP A 154 13.94 -9.32 -1.64
C ASP A 154 13.80 -8.21 -0.59
N TYR A 155 12.98 -7.19 -0.87
CA TYR A 155 12.71 -6.09 0.04
C TYR A 155 12.09 -6.56 1.36
N TYR A 156 10.96 -7.27 1.33
CA TYR A 156 10.30 -7.74 2.55
C TYR A 156 11.11 -8.79 3.31
N ALA A 157 11.89 -9.60 2.58
CA ALA A 157 12.86 -10.51 3.22
C ALA A 157 13.94 -9.77 4.00
N GLU A 158 14.47 -8.66 3.46
CA GLU A 158 15.41 -7.80 4.18
C GLU A 158 14.73 -7.11 5.38
N LEU A 159 13.51 -6.58 5.17
CA LEU A 159 12.75 -5.83 6.17
C LEU A 159 12.46 -6.69 7.41
N LEU A 160 11.86 -7.87 7.23
CA LEU A 160 11.45 -8.70 8.37
C LEU A 160 12.63 -9.38 9.08
N GLU A 161 13.75 -9.64 8.40
CA GLU A 161 14.98 -10.07 9.06
C GLU A 161 15.60 -8.94 9.90
N ALA A 162 15.66 -7.72 9.36
CA ALA A 162 16.09 -6.55 10.14
C ALA A 162 15.15 -6.28 11.34
N TYR A 163 13.85 -6.53 11.16
CA TYR A 163 12.86 -6.39 12.22
C TYR A 163 12.99 -7.48 13.29
N TYR A 164 13.24 -8.73 12.90
CA TYR A 164 13.55 -9.81 13.83
C TYR A 164 14.74 -9.44 14.73
N ASP A 165 15.84 -8.95 14.14
CA ASP A 165 17.03 -8.51 14.89
C ASP A 165 16.70 -7.40 15.90
N LEU A 166 15.92 -6.40 15.48
CA LEU A 166 15.47 -5.32 16.36
C LEU A 166 14.65 -5.86 17.55
N MET A 167 13.70 -6.73 17.26
CA MET A 167 12.77 -7.29 18.23
C MET A 167 13.45 -8.28 19.19
N ASP A 168 14.38 -9.09 18.70
CA ASP A 168 15.24 -9.93 19.56
C ASP A 168 16.11 -9.08 20.48
N GLN A 169 16.71 -8.00 19.98
CA GLN A 169 17.48 -7.09 20.82
C GLN A 169 16.62 -6.45 21.92
N ARG A 170 15.38 -6.06 21.61
CA ARG A 170 14.47 -5.38 22.55
C ARG A 170 13.86 -6.32 23.58
N MET A 171 13.44 -7.52 23.14
CA MET A 171 12.57 -8.41 23.93
C MET A 171 13.26 -9.72 24.32
N GLY A 172 14.28 -10.12 23.58
CA GLY A 172 14.99 -11.39 23.76
C GLY A 172 14.11 -12.55 23.32
N ILE A 173 13.91 -12.70 22.02
CA ILE A 173 13.12 -13.76 21.42
C ILE A 173 13.85 -15.08 21.69
N LYS A 174 13.20 -15.97 22.43
CA LYS A 174 13.77 -17.26 22.82
C LYS A 174 12.82 -18.38 22.42
N PRO A 175 12.74 -18.72 21.12
CA PRO A 175 11.78 -19.71 20.68
C PRO A 175 12.08 -21.06 21.31
N SER A 176 11.03 -21.87 21.43
CA SER A 176 11.18 -23.28 21.82
C SER A 176 12.13 -24.01 20.86
N PRO A 177 12.77 -25.11 21.26
CA PRO A 177 13.66 -25.87 20.37
C PRO A 177 12.99 -26.31 19.05
N THR A 178 11.67 -26.51 19.07
CA THR A 178 10.87 -26.80 17.87
C THR A 178 10.78 -25.57 16.98
N LEU A 179 10.33 -24.43 17.53
CA LEU A 179 10.16 -23.20 16.76
C LEU A 179 11.48 -22.63 16.24
N ARG A 180 12.62 -22.85 16.92
CA ARG A 180 13.94 -22.47 16.37
C ARG A 180 14.31 -23.20 15.08
N ARG A 181 13.67 -24.34 14.80
CA ARG A 181 13.88 -25.12 13.58
C ARG A 181 12.79 -24.86 12.54
N THR A 182 11.70 -24.22 12.94
CA THR A 182 10.61 -23.81 12.06
C THR A 182 10.92 -22.42 11.52
N LYS A 183 10.85 -22.26 10.20
CA LYS A 183 10.88 -20.95 9.57
C LYS A 183 9.44 -20.51 9.38
N MET A 184 9.08 -19.34 9.89
CA MET A 184 7.70 -18.85 9.83
C MET A 184 7.34 -18.45 8.40
N GLN A 185 6.13 -18.76 7.97
CA GLN A 185 5.66 -18.44 6.63
C GLN A 185 5.19 -16.98 6.56
N VAL A 186 5.59 -16.28 5.51
CA VAL A 186 5.20 -14.91 5.19
C VAL A 186 4.70 -14.88 3.75
N ASN A 187 3.46 -14.51 3.57
CA ASN A 187 2.76 -14.49 2.29
C ASN A 187 2.40 -13.04 1.94
N ILE A 188 2.85 -12.60 0.77
CA ILE A 188 2.70 -11.22 0.30
C ILE A 188 1.96 -11.25 -1.02
N TYR A 189 0.70 -10.84 -1.02
CA TYR A 189 -0.17 -10.88 -2.20
C TYR A 189 0.02 -9.64 -3.07
N LYS A 190 -0.21 -9.79 -4.38
CA LYS A 190 -0.06 -8.70 -5.35
C LYS A 190 -1.13 -7.61 -5.25
N SER A 191 -2.27 -7.92 -4.63
CA SER A 191 -3.35 -6.97 -4.40
C SER A 191 -4.23 -7.39 -3.22
N ARG A 192 -5.03 -6.45 -2.71
CA ARG A 192 -6.01 -6.72 -1.64
C ARG A 192 -7.09 -7.69 -2.09
N GLU A 193 -7.55 -7.58 -3.33
CA GLU A 193 -8.60 -8.45 -3.89
C GLU A 193 -8.13 -9.91 -3.90
N GLU A 194 -6.91 -10.16 -4.35
CA GLU A 194 -6.34 -11.51 -4.33
C GLU A 194 -6.10 -12.00 -2.90
N PHE A 195 -5.59 -11.13 -2.01
CA PHE A 195 -5.47 -11.43 -0.58
C PHE A 195 -6.82 -11.88 -0.01
N MET A 196 -7.87 -11.07 -0.10
CA MET A 196 -9.21 -11.40 0.39
C MET A 196 -9.76 -12.67 -0.26
N GLN A 197 -9.54 -12.85 -1.57
CA GLN A 197 -10.01 -14.04 -2.26
C GLN A 197 -9.35 -15.31 -1.73
N LEU A 198 -8.05 -15.27 -1.43
CA LEU A 198 -7.27 -16.44 -1.00
C LEU A 198 -7.36 -16.67 0.51
N THR A 199 -7.43 -15.62 1.32
CA THR A 199 -7.50 -15.71 2.78
C THR A 199 -8.93 -15.75 3.34
N LYS A 200 -9.92 -15.33 2.53
CA LYS A 200 -11.31 -15.13 2.96
C LYS A 200 -11.45 -14.06 4.05
N SER A 201 -10.57 -13.07 4.05
CA SER A 201 -10.67 -11.93 4.95
C SER A 201 -11.75 -10.94 4.51
N GLU A 202 -12.28 -10.20 5.49
CA GLU A 202 -13.16 -9.07 5.26
C GLU A 202 -12.41 -7.90 4.60
N PRO A 203 -13.12 -6.92 4.01
CA PRO A 203 -12.48 -5.79 3.35
C PRO A 203 -11.60 -4.95 4.28
N ASP A 204 -12.06 -4.58 5.47
CA ASP A 204 -11.31 -3.73 6.42
C ASP A 204 -9.97 -4.35 6.89
N VAL A 205 -9.75 -5.65 6.69
CA VAL A 205 -8.51 -6.34 7.05
C VAL A 205 -7.39 -6.04 6.05
N LEU A 206 -6.32 -5.36 6.51
CA LEU A 206 -5.14 -5.05 5.69
C LEU A 206 -4.06 -6.15 5.70
N GLY A 207 -4.09 -7.00 6.71
CA GLY A 207 -3.20 -8.14 6.92
C GLY A 207 -3.53 -8.81 8.24
N PHE A 208 -2.97 -10.00 8.48
CA PHE A 208 -3.07 -10.67 9.77
C PHE A 208 -1.96 -11.70 9.96
N PHE A 209 -1.57 -11.93 11.21
CA PHE A 209 -0.89 -13.15 11.63
C PHE A 209 -1.89 -14.19 12.15
N SER A 210 -1.89 -15.38 11.56
CA SER A 210 -2.74 -16.49 12.03
C SER A 210 -2.00 -17.41 12.99
N PHE A 211 -2.45 -17.44 14.25
CA PHE A 211 -1.99 -18.42 15.26
C PHE A 211 -2.38 -19.86 14.93
N ALA A 212 -3.42 -20.06 14.11
CA ALA A 212 -3.93 -21.38 13.75
C ALA A 212 -3.03 -22.08 12.72
N VAL A 213 -2.54 -21.35 11.72
CA VAL A 213 -1.69 -21.90 10.65
C VAL A 213 -0.25 -21.42 10.70
N GLU A 214 0.08 -20.51 11.64
CA GLU A 214 1.42 -19.97 11.85
C GLU A 214 1.96 -19.19 10.63
N GLU A 215 1.08 -18.46 9.95
CA GLU A 215 1.41 -17.70 8.73
C GLU A 215 1.08 -16.21 8.91
N LEU A 216 2.00 -15.35 8.44
CA LEU A 216 1.78 -13.91 8.27
C LEU A 216 1.26 -13.66 6.85
N GLN A 217 0.13 -12.98 6.74
CA GLN A 217 -0.57 -12.73 5.48
C GLN A 217 -0.80 -11.21 5.31
N PHE A 218 -0.36 -10.62 4.21
CA PHE A 218 -0.69 -9.24 3.85
C PHE A 218 -0.50 -9.01 2.35
N PHE A 219 -0.97 -7.89 1.80
CA PHE A 219 -0.74 -7.53 0.40
C PHE A 219 0.18 -6.32 0.27
N HIS A 220 0.79 -6.17 -0.90
CA HIS A 220 1.50 -4.95 -1.24
C HIS A 220 0.55 -3.94 -1.90
N ASP A 221 0.39 -2.79 -1.28
CA ASP A 221 -0.29 -1.63 -1.83
C ASP A 221 0.74 -0.79 -2.61
N TYR A 222 0.53 -0.68 -3.92
CA TYR A 222 1.39 0.12 -4.80
C TYR A 222 1.07 1.62 -4.70
N GLN A 223 -0.13 2.00 -4.28
CA GLN A 223 -0.54 3.40 -4.06
C GLN A 223 0.01 3.92 -2.73
N ASP A 224 0.02 3.07 -1.70
CA ASP A 224 0.65 3.39 -0.41
C ASP A 224 1.55 2.26 0.13
N PRO A 225 2.78 2.11 -0.42
CA PRO A 225 3.76 1.15 0.09
C PRO A 225 4.05 1.26 1.58
N SER A 226 3.92 2.47 2.15
CA SER A 226 4.17 2.71 3.57
C SER A 226 3.11 2.07 4.46
N GLN A 227 1.87 1.91 3.96
CA GLN A 227 0.84 1.15 4.64
C GLN A 227 1.20 -0.34 4.70
N SER A 228 1.67 -0.93 3.59
CA SER A 228 2.13 -2.33 3.60
C SER A 228 3.32 -2.56 4.51
N GLU A 229 4.24 -1.60 4.59
CA GLU A 229 5.34 -1.63 5.56
C GLU A 229 4.82 -1.60 7.00
N TRP A 230 3.89 -0.70 7.31
CA TRP A 230 3.25 -0.61 8.63
C TRP A 230 2.56 -1.94 8.99
N VAL A 231 1.74 -2.52 8.09
CA VAL A 231 1.07 -3.81 8.29
C VAL A 231 2.09 -4.93 8.51
N ALA A 232 3.13 -5.01 7.67
CA ALA A 232 4.15 -6.06 7.79
C ALA A 232 4.86 -6.04 9.15
N LEU A 233 5.09 -4.85 9.71
CA LEU A 233 5.71 -4.69 11.03
C LEU A 233 4.70 -4.85 12.17
N HIS A 234 3.47 -4.36 12.03
CA HIS A 234 2.37 -4.54 12.98
C HIS A 234 2.08 -6.03 13.18
N GLU A 235 1.73 -6.72 12.11
CA GLU A 235 1.44 -8.15 12.12
C GLU A 235 2.68 -9.00 12.39
N GLY A 236 3.84 -8.53 11.94
CA GLY A 236 5.14 -9.08 12.33
C GLY A 236 5.35 -9.06 13.85
N THR A 237 4.80 -8.08 14.57
CA THR A 237 4.86 -8.03 16.04
C THR A 237 4.08 -9.18 16.67
N HIS A 238 2.88 -9.49 16.17
CA HIS A 238 2.11 -10.63 16.65
C HIS A 238 2.84 -11.95 16.38
N LEU A 239 3.41 -12.11 15.19
CA LEU A 239 4.26 -13.28 14.86
C LEU A 239 5.45 -13.39 15.82
N LEU A 240 6.18 -12.31 16.04
CA LEU A 240 7.40 -12.36 16.86
C LEU A 240 7.11 -12.54 18.35
N THR A 241 5.97 -12.04 18.84
CA THR A 241 5.52 -12.31 20.21
C THR A 241 5.02 -13.75 20.36
N TYR A 242 4.38 -14.34 19.34
CA TYR A 242 4.06 -15.77 19.29
C TYR A 242 5.31 -16.65 19.47
N LEU A 243 6.45 -16.26 18.89
CA LEU A 243 7.71 -16.99 19.06
C LEU A 243 8.26 -16.99 20.50
N ILE A 244 7.78 -16.10 21.38
CA ILE A 244 8.20 -16.06 22.79
C ILE A 244 7.49 -17.14 23.59
N GLU A 245 6.16 -17.20 23.50
CA GLU A 245 5.31 -18.20 24.16
C GLU A 245 4.06 -18.45 23.29
N PRO A 246 4.03 -19.54 22.50
CA PRO A 246 2.94 -19.83 21.58
C PRO A 246 1.55 -19.98 22.19
N GLN A 247 1.49 -20.32 23.48
CA GLN A 247 0.22 -20.43 24.20
C GLN A 247 -0.20 -19.10 24.82
N ALA A 248 0.62 -18.05 24.85
CA ALA A 248 0.24 -16.80 25.47
C ALA A 248 -0.84 -16.11 24.64
N TRP A 249 -1.98 -15.83 25.27
CA TRP A 249 -3.03 -15.00 24.68
C TRP A 249 -3.05 -13.63 25.35
N PRO A 250 -2.45 -12.61 24.73
CA PRO A 250 -2.31 -11.30 25.34
C PRO A 250 -3.64 -10.55 25.43
N GLN A 251 -3.76 -9.65 26.40
CA GLN A 251 -4.88 -8.71 26.47
C GLN A 251 -4.82 -7.73 25.31
N ILE A 252 -5.98 -7.41 24.72
CA ILE A 252 -6.05 -6.73 23.43
C ILE A 252 -5.35 -5.37 23.42
N TRP A 253 -5.54 -4.54 24.45
CA TRP A 253 -4.93 -3.20 24.50
C TRP A 253 -3.39 -3.24 24.40
N VAL A 254 -2.74 -4.21 25.04
CA VAL A 254 -1.27 -4.31 25.01
C VAL A 254 -0.81 -5.03 23.77
N ASN A 255 -1.57 -6.00 23.28
CA ASN A 255 -1.28 -6.69 22.02
C ASN A 255 -1.23 -5.71 20.87
N GLU A 256 -2.33 -4.98 20.68
CA GLU A 256 -2.50 -4.04 19.60
C GLU A 256 -1.68 -2.77 19.80
N GLY A 257 -1.69 -2.19 21.00
CA GLY A 257 -0.92 -0.96 21.28
C GLY A 257 0.59 -1.14 21.07
N VAL A 258 1.12 -2.35 21.33
CA VAL A 258 2.54 -2.64 21.04
C VAL A 258 2.78 -2.96 19.57
N ALA A 259 1.89 -3.72 18.93
CA ALA A 259 1.96 -3.96 17.50
C ALA A 259 1.94 -2.64 16.71
N ASP A 260 1.05 -1.71 17.07
CA ASP A 260 1.00 -0.38 16.49
C ASP A 260 2.27 0.43 16.76
N TYR A 261 2.79 0.41 17.99
CA TYR A 261 3.98 1.17 18.35
C TYR A 261 5.19 0.77 17.49
N PHE A 262 5.38 -0.53 17.26
CA PHE A 262 6.45 -1.01 16.41
C PHE A 262 6.10 -0.96 14.92
N GLY A 263 4.83 -1.11 14.55
CA GLY A 263 4.31 -0.91 13.21
C GLY A 263 4.58 0.51 12.70
N SER A 264 4.44 1.51 13.58
CA SER A 264 4.82 2.90 13.34
C SER A 264 6.32 3.12 13.33
N SER A 265 7.04 2.42 12.45
CA SER A 265 8.48 2.57 12.29
C SER A 265 8.82 3.50 11.14
N ARG A 266 9.89 4.28 11.29
CA ARG A 266 10.56 4.91 10.15
C ARG A 266 11.52 3.91 9.56
N ILE A 267 11.31 3.55 8.30
CA ILE A 267 12.21 2.69 7.52
C ILE A 267 13.13 3.58 6.68
N SER A 268 14.43 3.30 6.73
CA SER A 268 15.42 4.03 5.94
C SER A 268 16.59 3.11 5.56
N ARG A 269 17.46 3.56 4.66
CA ARG A 269 18.72 2.87 4.36
C ARG A 269 19.90 3.64 4.95
N ASP A 270 20.81 2.93 5.60
CA ASP A 270 22.06 3.52 6.08
C ASP A 270 23.02 3.87 4.93
N LYS A 271 24.18 4.44 5.25
CA LYS A 271 25.21 4.81 4.25
C LYS A 271 25.76 3.64 3.44
N LYS A 272 25.52 2.39 3.87
CA LYS A 272 25.93 1.16 3.19
C LYS A 272 24.78 0.50 2.44
N GLY A 273 23.59 1.10 2.47
CA GLY A 273 22.39 0.59 1.81
C GLY A 273 21.62 -0.45 2.63
N LYS A 274 21.97 -0.73 3.89
CA LYS A 274 21.22 -1.67 4.73
C LYS A 274 19.97 -1.00 5.30
N LEU A 275 18.84 -1.71 5.34
CA LEU A 275 17.64 -1.24 6.04
C LEU A 275 17.89 -0.98 7.54
N VAL A 276 17.36 0.14 8.01
CA VAL A 276 17.34 0.59 9.40
C VAL A 276 15.90 0.91 9.77
N ILE A 277 15.44 0.36 10.89
CA ILE A 277 14.08 0.50 11.41
C ILE A 277 14.15 1.29 12.71
N GLU A 278 13.50 2.45 12.75
CA GLU A 278 13.37 3.29 13.93
C GLU A 278 11.92 3.26 14.45
N PRO A 279 11.60 2.41 15.46
CA PRO A 279 10.23 2.19 15.91
C PRO A 279 9.67 3.35 16.71
N GLY A 280 8.34 3.40 16.84
CA GLY A 280 7.66 4.36 17.68
C GLY A 280 7.71 5.78 17.14
N GLN A 281 7.49 5.96 15.84
CA GLN A 281 7.14 7.27 15.28
C GLN A 281 5.76 7.71 15.80
N ILE A 282 5.55 9.02 15.87
CA ILE A 282 4.27 9.59 16.31
C ILE A 282 3.22 9.32 15.23
N GLN A 283 2.08 8.74 15.64
CA GLN A 283 0.85 8.68 14.84
C GLN A 283 -0.02 9.89 15.19
N ILE A 284 0.01 10.91 14.35
CA ILE A 284 -0.57 12.22 14.67
C ILE A 284 -2.10 12.21 14.69
N ASP A 285 -2.72 11.35 13.90
CA ASP A 285 -4.15 11.03 13.87
C ASP A 285 -4.61 10.44 15.21
N ARG A 286 -3.88 9.45 15.76
CA ARG A 286 -4.19 8.85 17.07
C ARG A 286 -4.01 9.84 18.21
N VAL A 287 -2.94 10.64 18.18
CA VAL A 287 -2.74 11.72 19.16
C VAL A 287 -3.89 12.73 19.07
N LEU A 288 -4.31 13.13 17.86
CA LEU A 288 -5.43 14.03 17.67
C LEU A 288 -6.73 13.44 18.23
N THR A 289 -6.99 12.15 17.99
CA THR A 289 -8.16 11.44 18.54
C THR A 289 -8.17 11.49 20.06
N VAL A 290 -7.07 11.16 20.73
CA VAL A 290 -7.01 11.21 22.21
C VAL A 290 -7.06 12.64 22.73
N GLN A 291 -6.39 13.60 22.07
CA GLN A 291 -6.46 15.02 22.48
C GLN A 291 -7.86 15.61 22.33
N GLN A 292 -8.61 15.22 21.31
CA GLN A 292 -10.00 15.61 21.14
C GLN A 292 -10.86 14.95 22.23
N ALA A 293 -10.62 13.67 22.51
CA ALA A 293 -11.36 12.96 23.53
C ALA A 293 -11.17 13.55 24.95
N LEU A 294 -9.96 14.06 25.22
CA LEU A 294 -9.66 14.82 26.43
C LEU A 294 -10.41 16.15 26.52
N GLN A 295 -10.65 16.81 25.38
CA GLN A 295 -11.40 18.06 25.33
C GLN A 295 -12.91 17.83 25.51
N ASP A 296 -13.41 16.76 24.90
CA ASP A 296 -14.84 16.40 24.92
C ASP A 296 -15.25 15.69 26.22
N GLY A 297 -14.26 15.14 26.95
CA GLY A 297 -14.48 14.48 28.23
C GLY A 297 -14.89 13.01 28.11
N ASP A 298 -14.63 12.38 26.97
CA ASP A 298 -15.02 11.02 26.59
C ASP A 298 -13.81 10.07 26.40
N HIS A 299 -12.60 10.50 26.78
CA HIS A 299 -11.41 9.62 26.77
C HIS A 299 -11.62 8.32 27.56
N VAL A 300 -10.97 7.24 27.11
CA VAL A 300 -11.00 5.93 27.78
C VAL A 300 -10.04 5.94 28.98
N PRO A 301 -10.52 5.83 30.24
CA PRO A 301 -9.66 5.77 31.41
C PRO A 301 -8.92 4.43 31.49
N LEU A 302 -7.77 4.39 32.15
CA LEU A 302 -6.97 3.16 32.32
C LEU A 302 -7.72 2.06 33.07
N SER A 303 -8.65 2.44 33.96
CA SER A 303 -9.50 1.47 34.65
C SER A 303 -10.46 0.73 33.73
N GLU A 304 -10.73 1.28 32.55
CA GLU A 304 -11.57 0.67 31.52
C GLU A 304 -10.70 0.03 30.44
N LEU A 305 -9.68 0.73 29.93
CA LEU A 305 -8.80 0.27 28.85
C LEU A 305 -8.20 -1.12 29.09
N PHE A 306 -7.86 -1.46 30.34
CA PHE A 306 -7.29 -2.78 30.67
C PHE A 306 -8.29 -3.93 30.58
N PHE A 307 -9.58 -3.63 30.57
CA PHE A 307 -10.67 -4.59 30.66
C PHE A 307 -11.54 -4.65 29.41
N VAL A 308 -11.32 -3.76 28.43
CA VAL A 308 -12.01 -3.79 27.14
C VAL A 308 -11.78 -5.12 26.44
N GLY A 309 -12.87 -5.77 26.02
CA GLY A 309 -12.84 -7.01 25.26
C GLY A 309 -12.71 -6.78 23.75
N GLY A 310 -12.43 -7.84 22.98
CA GLY A 310 -12.21 -7.73 21.54
C GLY A 310 -13.37 -7.11 20.75
N GLU A 311 -14.62 -7.44 21.11
CA GLU A 311 -15.82 -6.91 20.43
C GLU A 311 -16.04 -5.40 20.67
N GLU A 312 -15.48 -4.85 21.76
CA GLU A 312 -15.62 -3.45 22.15
C GLU A 312 -14.39 -2.62 21.75
N PHE A 313 -13.36 -3.24 21.16
CA PHE A 313 -12.08 -2.59 20.89
C PHE A 313 -12.04 -2.04 19.46
N THR A 314 -12.45 -0.79 19.31
CA THR A 314 -12.54 -0.09 18.01
C THR A 314 -11.31 0.78 17.76
N GLY A 315 -11.26 1.48 16.62
CA GLY A 315 -10.23 2.48 16.32
C GLY A 315 -10.02 3.53 17.43
N PHE A 316 -11.06 3.81 18.22
CA PHE A 316 -11.00 4.71 19.37
C PHE A 316 -10.16 4.13 20.52
N GLU A 317 -10.43 2.90 20.95
CA GLU A 317 -9.66 2.20 21.97
C GLU A 317 -8.24 1.90 21.50
N TYR A 318 -8.07 1.57 20.21
CA TYR A 318 -6.78 1.46 19.53
C TYR A 318 -5.93 2.73 19.71
N SER A 319 -6.50 3.91 19.48
CA SER A 319 -5.81 5.19 19.65
C SER A 319 -5.34 5.41 21.10
N HIS A 320 -6.18 5.04 22.08
CA HIS A 320 -5.84 5.12 23.50
C HIS A 320 -4.74 4.12 23.88
N ALA A 321 -4.86 2.87 23.45
CA ALA A 321 -3.89 1.81 23.65
C ALA A 321 -2.51 2.18 23.08
N TRP A 322 -2.44 2.60 21.82
CA TRP A 322 -1.21 3.06 21.20
C TRP A 322 -0.61 4.24 21.97
N SER A 323 -1.40 5.27 22.30
CA SER A 323 -0.86 6.46 22.97
C SER A 323 -0.33 6.14 24.38
N PHE A 324 -0.94 5.18 25.08
CA PHE A 324 -0.46 4.72 26.37
C PHE A 324 0.85 3.94 26.24
N VAL A 325 0.94 3.00 25.29
CA VAL A 325 2.18 2.27 24.99
C VAL A 325 3.29 3.22 24.53
N TYR A 326 2.96 4.21 23.71
CA TYR A 326 3.88 5.24 23.26
C TYR A 326 4.41 6.06 24.46
N PHE A 327 3.54 6.49 25.37
CA PHE A 327 3.94 7.16 26.61
C PHE A 327 4.86 6.28 27.48
N LEU A 328 4.54 4.99 27.64
CA LEU A 328 5.36 4.07 28.43
C LEU A 328 6.77 3.91 27.83
N ASN A 329 6.90 3.87 26.50
CA ASN A 329 8.19 3.78 25.82
C ASN A 329 8.97 5.10 25.76
N ASN A 330 8.29 6.25 25.84
CA ASN A 330 8.89 7.58 25.66
C ASN A 330 8.93 8.42 26.94
N SER A 331 8.87 7.76 28.10
CA SER A 331 8.92 8.42 29.41
C SER A 331 9.88 7.70 30.37
N LYS A 332 9.87 8.12 31.64
CA LYS A 332 10.62 7.45 32.72
C LYS A 332 10.23 5.97 32.93
N TYR A 333 9.11 5.53 32.34
CA TYR A 333 8.56 4.19 32.50
C TYR A 333 9.17 3.14 31.57
N GLU A 334 9.94 3.51 30.54
CA GLU A 334 10.46 2.58 29.52
C GLU A 334 11.17 1.35 30.10
N PRO A 335 12.10 1.48 31.08
CA PRO A 335 12.79 0.30 31.59
C PRO A 335 11.85 -0.64 32.37
N GLY A 336 10.80 -0.09 32.98
CA GLY A 336 9.76 -0.85 33.66
C GLY A 336 8.84 -1.55 32.67
N PHE A 337 8.39 -0.83 31.63
CA PHE A 337 7.55 -1.38 30.58
C PHE A 337 8.25 -2.51 29.83
N ARG A 338 9.54 -2.36 29.49
CA ARG A 338 10.33 -3.44 28.88
C ARG A 338 10.39 -4.71 29.75
N LYS A 339 10.46 -4.57 31.07
CA LYS A 339 10.40 -5.71 32.00
C LYS A 339 9.01 -6.32 32.07
N PHE A 340 7.97 -5.49 32.13
CA PHE A 340 6.57 -5.93 32.08
C PHE A 340 6.32 -6.74 30.84
N PHE A 341 6.65 -6.19 29.67
CA PHE A 341 6.44 -6.84 28.38
C PHE A 341 7.09 -8.23 28.33
N LYS A 342 8.36 -8.32 28.74
CA LYS A 342 9.09 -9.59 28.79
C LYS A 342 8.47 -10.61 29.75
N ASP A 343 8.08 -10.17 30.94
CA ASP A 343 7.48 -11.06 31.94
C ASP A 343 6.07 -11.51 31.53
N PHE A 344 5.31 -10.61 30.89
CA PHE A 344 3.95 -10.82 30.41
C PHE A 344 3.93 -11.80 29.23
N TYR A 345 4.58 -11.48 28.11
CA TYR A 345 4.62 -12.36 26.93
C TYR A 345 5.41 -13.64 27.16
N GLY A 346 6.37 -13.64 28.09
CA GLY A 346 7.09 -14.84 28.48
C GLY A 346 6.36 -15.72 29.50
N ILE A 347 5.17 -15.30 29.97
CA ILE A 347 4.41 -15.92 31.08
C ILE A 347 5.38 -16.31 32.21
N ALA A 348 6.07 -15.31 32.77
CA ALA A 348 7.05 -15.53 33.82
C ALA A 348 6.41 -16.27 35.00
N LYS A 349 7.22 -16.98 35.80
CA LYS A 349 6.72 -17.85 36.90
C LYS A 349 5.81 -17.15 37.91
N SER A 350 5.88 -15.83 38.02
CA SER A 350 5.06 -15.02 38.93
C SER A 350 3.79 -14.46 38.28
N VAL A 351 3.52 -14.78 37.02
CA VAL A 351 2.35 -14.31 36.27
C VAL A 351 1.25 -15.35 36.41
N GLU A 352 0.11 -14.92 36.94
CA GLU A 352 -1.08 -15.75 37.04
C GLU A 352 -1.78 -15.84 35.68
N PHE A 353 -2.22 -17.03 35.30
CA PHE A 353 -3.00 -17.25 34.08
C PHE A 353 -4.01 -18.36 34.32
N HIS A 354 -5.06 -18.39 33.51
CA HIS A 354 -5.91 -19.56 33.37
C HIS A 354 -5.65 -20.22 32.02
N LEU A 355 -5.89 -21.54 31.98
CA LEU A 355 -5.81 -22.30 30.74
C LEU A 355 -7.20 -22.31 30.13
N GLU A 356 -7.33 -21.77 28.92
CA GLU A 356 -8.49 -21.91 28.08
C GLU A 356 -8.32 -23.16 27.22
N GLU A 357 -9.30 -24.06 27.28
CA GLU A 357 -9.37 -25.28 26.48
C GLU A 357 -10.11 -25.00 25.17
N ASP A 358 -9.92 -25.85 24.16
CA ASP A 358 -10.55 -25.74 22.84
C ASP A 358 -10.21 -24.44 22.08
N PHE A 359 -9.02 -23.90 22.33
CA PHE A 359 -8.54 -22.68 21.68
C PHE A 359 -8.15 -22.94 20.21
N PRO A 360 -8.47 -22.06 19.25
CA PRO A 360 -8.20 -22.26 17.82
C PRO A 360 -6.71 -22.02 17.45
N ASN A 361 -5.78 -22.65 18.15
CA ASN A 361 -4.35 -22.67 17.85
C ASN A 361 -3.83 -24.11 17.69
N GLN A 362 -2.57 -24.27 17.27
CA GLN A 362 -1.94 -25.59 17.11
C GLN A 362 -1.85 -26.39 18.42
N GLN A 363 -1.89 -25.72 19.57
CA GLN A 363 -1.79 -26.34 20.89
C GLN A 363 -3.16 -26.74 21.48
N GLY A 364 -4.27 -26.34 20.84
CA GLY A 364 -5.64 -26.53 21.33
C GLY A 364 -5.95 -25.84 22.67
N THR A 365 -5.02 -25.00 23.16
CA THR A 365 -5.10 -24.36 24.49
C THR A 365 -4.40 -23.02 24.50
N ALA A 366 -4.90 -22.08 25.31
CA ALA A 366 -4.30 -20.77 25.52
C ALA A 366 -4.10 -20.45 27.01
N LYS A 367 -2.98 -19.80 27.33
CA LYS A 367 -2.67 -19.21 28.63
C LYS A 367 -3.16 -17.77 28.60
N VAL A 368 -4.32 -17.53 29.19
CA VAL A 368 -4.95 -16.22 29.25
C VAL A 368 -4.63 -15.58 30.60
N VAL A 369 -3.93 -14.46 30.56
CA VAL A 369 -3.63 -13.66 31.75
C VAL A 369 -4.82 -12.73 32.02
N PRO A 370 -5.49 -12.81 33.19
CA PRO A 370 -6.64 -11.95 33.47
C PRO A 370 -6.28 -10.45 33.45
N PRO A 371 -7.19 -9.56 33.00
CA PRO A 371 -6.97 -8.10 33.00
C PRO A 371 -6.38 -7.52 34.29
N ALA A 372 -6.92 -7.93 35.44
CA ALA A 372 -6.45 -7.47 36.75
C ALA A 372 -4.99 -7.89 37.04
N GLU A 373 -4.58 -9.06 36.56
CA GLU A 373 -3.21 -9.55 36.68
C GLU A 373 -2.27 -8.78 35.75
N VAL A 374 -2.71 -8.46 34.53
CA VAL A 374 -1.96 -7.59 33.60
C VAL A 374 -1.73 -6.21 34.21
N GLN A 375 -2.78 -5.60 34.77
CA GLN A 375 -2.68 -4.32 35.49
C GLN A 375 -1.69 -4.42 36.66
N ARG A 376 -1.85 -5.41 37.53
CA ARG A 376 -0.98 -5.60 38.70
C ARG A 376 0.48 -5.75 38.28
N LEU A 377 0.74 -6.60 37.29
CA LEU A 377 2.08 -6.84 36.77
C LEU A 377 2.69 -5.56 36.19
N LEU A 378 1.93 -4.80 35.39
CA LEU A 378 2.38 -3.53 34.84
C LEU A 378 2.78 -2.56 35.95
N LEU A 379 1.87 -2.28 36.89
CA LEU A 379 2.12 -1.33 37.99
C LEU A 379 3.35 -1.73 38.82
N ASP A 380 3.52 -3.01 39.13
CA ASP A 380 4.71 -3.55 39.82
C ASP A 380 6.00 -3.22 39.05
N LYS A 381 6.05 -3.51 37.74
CA LYS A 381 7.26 -3.26 36.95
C LYS A 381 7.53 -1.78 36.71
N LEU A 382 6.49 -0.96 36.65
CA LEU A 382 6.61 0.50 36.58
C LEU A 382 7.04 1.12 37.91
N GLY A 383 7.00 0.38 39.03
CA GLY A 383 7.23 0.91 40.36
C GLY A 383 6.15 1.89 40.82
N VAL A 384 4.94 1.76 40.25
CA VAL A 384 3.76 2.54 40.63
C VAL A 384 3.07 1.80 41.79
N LYS A 385 2.58 2.54 42.78
CA LYS A 385 1.85 1.93 43.90
C LYS A 385 0.62 1.20 43.37
N ASP A 386 0.41 -0.02 43.83
CA ASP A 386 -0.79 -0.76 43.50
C ASP A 386 -2.05 -0.07 44.07
N GLY A 387 -3.18 -0.23 43.38
CA GLY A 387 -4.48 0.32 43.71
C GLY A 387 -4.81 1.68 43.06
N ALA A 388 -6.04 2.14 43.30
CA ALA A 388 -6.67 3.26 42.59
C ALA A 388 -5.82 4.56 42.56
N SER A 389 -5.14 4.88 43.66
CA SER A 389 -4.31 6.10 43.73
C SER A 389 -3.08 6.07 42.82
N GLY A 390 -2.50 4.88 42.58
CA GLY A 390 -1.37 4.75 41.68
C GLY A 390 -1.81 4.73 40.22
N LEU A 391 -2.89 4.01 39.92
CA LEU A 391 -3.49 3.98 38.60
C LEU A 391 -3.92 5.38 38.14
N ALA A 392 -4.65 6.12 38.97
CA ALA A 392 -5.07 7.49 38.67
C ALA A 392 -3.89 8.44 38.44
N LYS A 393 -2.78 8.25 39.17
CA LYS A 393 -1.57 9.03 38.96
C LYS A 393 -0.90 8.68 37.63
N LEU A 394 -0.83 7.40 37.27
CA LEU A 394 -0.25 6.95 36.00
C LEU A 394 -1.08 7.48 34.82
N GLU A 395 -2.41 7.40 34.92
CA GLU A 395 -3.34 7.98 33.96
C GLU A 395 -3.14 9.49 33.81
N GLN A 396 -3.11 10.23 34.92
CA GLN A 396 -2.85 11.68 34.88
C GLN A 396 -1.52 12.01 34.18
N GLU A 397 -0.45 11.25 34.44
CA GLU A 397 0.84 11.46 33.79
C GLU A 397 0.79 11.14 32.29
N TRP A 398 0.08 10.08 31.89
CA TRP A 398 -0.13 9.70 30.49
C TRP A 398 -0.95 10.74 29.73
N LEU A 399 -2.11 11.13 30.24
CA LEU A 399 -2.99 12.09 29.58
C LEU A 399 -2.31 13.47 29.47
N ALA A 400 -1.58 13.89 30.51
CA ALA A 400 -0.77 15.11 30.45
C ALA A 400 0.36 15.02 29.41
N PHE A 401 0.97 13.84 29.24
CA PHE A 401 1.97 13.62 28.20
C PHE A 401 1.37 13.75 26.80
N VAL A 402 0.23 13.07 26.53
CA VAL A 402 -0.44 13.11 25.22
C VAL A 402 -0.94 14.52 24.91
N ALA A 403 -1.55 15.21 25.87
CA ALA A 403 -2.00 16.60 25.72
C ALA A 403 -0.87 17.59 25.42
N ALA A 404 0.38 17.26 25.77
CA ALA A 404 1.54 18.11 25.53
C ALA A 404 2.21 17.85 24.16
N ILE A 405 1.82 16.81 23.42
CA ILE A 405 2.38 16.52 22.10
C ILE A 405 1.93 17.63 21.12
N PRO A 406 2.87 18.37 20.51
CA PRO A 406 2.51 19.35 19.49
C PRO A 406 2.03 18.63 18.22
N LEU A 407 0.93 19.11 17.65
CA LEU A 407 0.37 18.57 16.42
C LEU A 407 0.30 19.64 15.33
N ASP A 408 0.67 19.22 14.13
CA ASP A 408 0.21 19.84 12.90
C ASP A 408 -1.26 19.44 12.71
N ALA A 409 -2.17 20.23 13.30
CA ALA A 409 -3.60 19.89 13.33
C ALA A 409 -4.20 19.67 11.92
N PRO A 410 -3.89 20.48 10.88
CA PRO A 410 -4.29 20.18 9.52
C PRO A 410 -3.84 18.80 9.02
N ARG A 411 -2.55 18.47 9.19
CA ARG A 411 -2.02 17.17 8.75
C ARG A 411 -2.65 16.01 9.52
N ALA A 412 -2.82 16.16 10.83
CA ALA A 412 -3.42 15.13 11.68
C ALA A 412 -4.90 14.87 11.33
N ARG A 413 -5.66 15.92 11.02
CA ARG A 413 -7.04 15.77 10.54
C ARG A 413 -7.09 15.06 9.21
N PHE A 414 -6.24 15.45 8.25
CA PHE A 414 -6.14 14.73 6.99
C PHE A 414 -5.86 13.24 7.18
N GLU A 415 -4.85 12.86 7.99
CA GLU A 415 -4.51 11.44 8.20
C GLU A 415 -5.65 10.69 8.89
N ARG A 416 -6.33 11.30 9.87
CA ARG A 416 -7.51 10.69 10.50
C ARG A 416 -8.66 10.49 9.53
N GLY A 417 -8.97 11.50 8.71
CA GLY A 417 -10.04 11.38 7.70
C GLY A 417 -9.69 10.41 6.58
N LEU A 418 -8.41 10.27 6.23
CA LEU A 418 -7.96 9.21 5.33
C LEU A 418 -8.15 7.82 5.95
N ALA A 419 -7.80 7.64 7.23
CA ALA A 419 -7.97 6.36 7.94
C ALA A 419 -9.43 5.89 7.96
N THR A 420 -10.41 6.81 8.08
CA THR A 420 -11.83 6.42 8.06
C THR A 420 -12.28 5.73 6.77
N LEU A 421 -11.60 5.94 5.63
CA LEU A 421 -11.90 5.21 4.39
C LEU A 421 -11.52 3.73 4.46
N TYR A 422 -10.60 3.37 5.34
CA TYR A 422 -10.11 1.99 5.49
C TYR A 422 -10.74 1.27 6.67
N GLU A 423 -11.13 2.01 7.70
CA GLU A 423 -11.49 1.44 9.01
C GLU A 423 -12.98 1.56 9.35
N ALA A 424 -13.76 2.35 8.63
CA ALA A 424 -15.14 2.68 9.03
C ALA A 424 -16.18 2.33 7.97
N ASP A 425 -17.20 1.58 8.40
CA ASP A 425 -18.41 1.30 7.62
C ASP A 425 -19.63 2.11 8.10
N GLU A 426 -19.48 2.88 9.20
CA GLU A 426 -20.56 3.67 9.77
C GLU A 426 -20.65 5.06 9.11
N ASP A 427 -21.83 5.41 8.58
CA ASP A 427 -22.10 6.69 7.90
C ASP A 427 -21.68 7.92 8.73
N GLU A 428 -21.88 7.89 10.05
CA GLU A 428 -21.51 9.01 10.95
C GLU A 428 -20.00 9.18 11.05
N VAL A 429 -19.25 8.07 11.10
CA VAL A 429 -17.78 8.08 11.15
C VAL A 429 -17.21 8.57 9.82
N LEU A 430 -17.77 8.11 8.70
CA LEU A 430 -17.39 8.56 7.36
C LEU A 430 -17.69 10.05 7.14
N ALA A 431 -18.84 10.54 7.63
CA ALA A 431 -19.17 11.96 7.58
C ALA A 431 -18.18 12.82 8.38
N LYS A 432 -17.77 12.35 9.56
CA LYS A 432 -16.72 13.01 10.36
C LYS A 432 -15.36 12.96 9.67
N GLY A 433 -15.05 11.85 9.00
CA GLY A 433 -13.87 11.72 8.14
C GLY A 433 -13.84 12.79 7.04
N LEU A 434 -14.99 13.04 6.40
CA LEU A 434 -15.11 14.10 5.38
C LEU A 434 -14.82 15.48 5.96
N GLU A 435 -15.38 15.81 7.13
CA GLU A 435 -15.11 17.07 7.83
C GLU A 435 -13.61 17.25 8.15
N ASP A 436 -12.95 16.17 8.55
CA ASP A 436 -11.53 16.17 8.88
C ASP A 436 -10.62 16.35 7.65
N VAL A 437 -10.90 15.65 6.55
CA VAL A 437 -10.16 15.85 5.30
C VAL A 437 -10.36 17.28 4.78
N GLU A 438 -11.60 17.80 4.82
CA GLU A 438 -11.89 19.19 4.46
C GLU A 438 -11.10 20.19 5.31
N ALA A 439 -11.10 20.02 6.63
CA ALA A 439 -10.34 20.87 7.55
C ALA A 439 -8.83 20.76 7.32
N GLY A 440 -8.31 19.58 6.97
CA GLY A 440 -6.92 19.38 6.58
C GLY A 440 -6.55 20.18 5.33
N ILE A 441 -7.35 20.08 4.28
CA ILE A 441 -7.16 20.83 3.02
C ILE A 441 -7.25 22.34 3.28
N GLN A 442 -8.26 22.81 4.02
CA GLN A 442 -8.41 24.23 4.39
C GLN A 442 -7.24 24.74 5.22
N GLY A 443 -6.65 23.87 6.05
CA GLY A 443 -5.44 24.14 6.83
C GLY A 443 -4.14 24.12 6.02
N GLY A 444 -4.19 23.84 4.72
CA GLY A 444 -3.05 23.92 3.79
C GLY A 444 -2.39 22.59 3.45
N VAL A 445 -3.01 21.44 3.76
CA VAL A 445 -2.52 20.14 3.28
C VAL A 445 -2.65 20.07 1.75
N THR A 446 -1.52 19.89 1.06
CA THR A 446 -1.45 19.77 -0.41
C THR A 446 -1.08 18.35 -0.86
N ASP A 447 -1.25 17.36 0.01
CA ASP A 447 -1.05 15.96 -0.32
C ASP A 447 -2.15 15.53 -1.31
N PRO A 448 -1.81 14.94 -2.48
CA PRO A 448 -2.82 14.51 -3.45
C PRO A 448 -3.83 13.52 -2.86
N ARG A 449 -3.41 12.70 -1.88
CA ARG A 449 -4.30 11.78 -1.14
C ARG A 449 -5.42 12.50 -0.41
N ALA A 450 -5.23 13.75 0.02
CA ALA A 450 -6.27 14.51 0.70
C ALA A 450 -7.44 14.81 -0.25
N TYR A 451 -7.15 15.22 -1.48
CA TYR A 451 -8.18 15.47 -2.49
C TYR A 451 -8.82 14.16 -2.94
N TRP A 452 -8.02 13.13 -3.18
CA TRP A 452 -8.55 11.81 -3.49
C TRP A 452 -9.50 11.31 -2.38
N ALA A 453 -9.09 11.35 -1.12
CA ALA A 453 -9.90 10.90 0.01
C ALA A 453 -11.20 11.69 0.14
N ARG A 454 -11.13 13.03 -0.01
CA ARG A 454 -12.33 13.87 -0.01
C ARG A 454 -13.28 13.51 -1.16
N GLY A 455 -12.73 13.23 -2.35
CA GLY A 455 -13.51 12.78 -3.50
C GLY A 455 -14.23 11.45 -3.23
N MET A 456 -13.52 10.46 -2.68
CA MET A 456 -14.13 9.20 -2.26
C MET A 456 -15.25 9.41 -1.23
N LEU A 457 -14.99 10.21 -0.20
CA LEU A 457 -15.96 10.51 0.86
C LEU A 457 -17.18 11.29 0.34
N HIS A 458 -17.02 12.17 -0.65
CA HIS A 458 -18.16 12.82 -1.29
C HIS A 458 -19.08 11.83 -2.00
N VAL A 459 -18.52 10.82 -2.67
CA VAL A 459 -19.32 9.74 -3.29
C VAL A 459 -20.05 8.93 -2.23
N ILE A 460 -19.35 8.49 -1.17
CA ILE A 460 -19.93 7.59 -0.16
C ILE A 460 -20.96 8.31 0.72
N VAL A 461 -20.60 9.46 1.28
CA VAL A 461 -21.40 10.15 2.31
C VAL A 461 -22.54 10.96 1.68
N SER A 462 -22.29 11.59 0.53
CA SER A 462 -23.22 12.56 -0.05
C SER A 462 -23.73 12.22 -1.44
N GLY A 463 -23.14 11.24 -2.14
CA GLY A 463 -23.41 10.98 -3.55
C GLY A 463 -23.09 12.18 -4.46
N ASP A 464 -22.21 13.09 -4.03
CA ASP A 464 -21.89 14.34 -4.75
C ASP A 464 -20.78 14.09 -5.78
N GLU A 465 -21.16 13.48 -6.91
CA GLU A 465 -20.25 13.14 -8.00
C GLU A 465 -19.55 14.36 -8.62
N GLU A 466 -20.18 15.54 -8.59
CA GLU A 466 -19.59 16.77 -9.13
C GLU A 466 -18.39 17.20 -8.28
N LYS A 467 -18.55 17.26 -6.95
CA LYS A 467 -17.43 17.56 -6.05
C LYS A 467 -16.36 16.49 -6.12
N ALA A 468 -16.75 15.21 -6.14
CA ALA A 468 -15.81 14.11 -6.26
C ALA A 468 -14.97 14.19 -7.54
N THR A 469 -15.57 14.58 -8.67
CA THR A 469 -14.87 14.78 -9.95
C THR A 469 -13.84 15.91 -9.85
N LEU A 470 -14.20 17.03 -9.23
CA LEU A 470 -13.28 18.15 -9.02
C LEU A 470 -12.09 17.73 -8.16
N ASP A 471 -12.34 16.93 -7.13
CA ASP A 471 -11.32 16.43 -6.22
C ASP A 471 -10.38 15.41 -6.87
N PHE A 472 -10.90 14.46 -7.63
CA PHE A 472 -10.04 13.53 -8.38
C PHE A 472 -9.21 14.25 -9.44
N ARG A 473 -9.76 15.26 -10.13
CA ARG A 473 -8.96 16.11 -11.03
C ARG A 473 -7.84 16.83 -10.29
N GLN A 474 -8.10 17.35 -9.09
CA GLN A 474 -7.08 18.00 -8.28
C GLN A 474 -6.00 17.01 -7.81
N ALA A 475 -6.38 15.79 -7.44
CA ALA A 475 -5.45 14.71 -7.10
C ALA A 475 -4.55 14.35 -8.30
N VAL A 476 -5.13 14.19 -9.50
CA VAL A 476 -4.40 13.95 -10.75
C VAL A 476 -3.49 15.12 -11.10
N GLU A 477 -3.90 16.37 -10.90
CA GLU A 477 -3.03 17.54 -11.14
C GLU A 477 -1.82 17.54 -10.20
N LEU A 478 -2.03 17.21 -8.92
CA LEU A 478 -0.98 17.20 -7.92
C LEU A 478 -0.01 16.02 -8.10
N ALA A 479 -0.51 14.86 -8.51
CA ALA A 479 0.21 13.62 -8.78
C ALA A 479 -0.12 13.05 -10.18
N PRO A 480 0.38 13.67 -11.27
CA PRO A 480 -0.04 13.33 -12.63
C PRO A 480 0.44 11.97 -13.12
N LEU A 481 1.37 11.34 -12.41
CA LEU A 481 1.87 10.00 -12.72
C LEU A 481 1.23 8.91 -11.85
N ASP A 482 0.21 9.25 -11.05
CA ASP A 482 -0.54 8.27 -10.27
C ASP A 482 -1.63 7.64 -11.14
N ALA A 483 -1.53 6.32 -11.36
CA ALA A 483 -2.49 5.61 -12.20
C ALA A 483 -3.83 5.39 -11.49
N GLY A 484 -3.81 5.22 -10.16
CA GLY A 484 -5.01 5.03 -9.33
C GLY A 484 -5.93 6.24 -9.37
N TYR A 485 -5.40 7.46 -9.18
CA TYR A 485 -6.22 8.67 -9.24
C TYR A 485 -6.85 8.89 -10.62
N ARG A 486 -6.14 8.52 -11.69
CA ARG A 486 -6.67 8.59 -13.06
C ARG A 486 -7.78 7.57 -13.28
N ALA A 487 -7.61 6.35 -12.80
CA ALA A 487 -8.62 5.30 -12.90
C ALA A 487 -9.90 5.67 -12.15
N ASN A 488 -9.79 6.18 -10.92
CA ASN A 488 -10.95 6.63 -10.14
C ASN A 488 -11.67 7.81 -10.81
N LEU A 489 -10.93 8.77 -11.36
CA LEU A 489 -11.52 9.84 -12.17
C LEU A 489 -12.26 9.27 -13.39
N ALA A 490 -11.66 8.32 -14.10
CA ALA A 490 -12.26 7.70 -15.29
C ALA A 490 -13.55 6.92 -14.95
N GLN A 491 -13.53 6.14 -13.87
CA GLN A 491 -14.71 5.41 -13.38
C GLN A 491 -15.85 6.38 -13.04
N LEU A 492 -15.55 7.45 -12.28
CA LEU A 492 -16.55 8.45 -11.93
C LEU A 492 -17.13 9.17 -13.16
N LEU A 493 -16.26 9.61 -14.09
CA LEU A 493 -16.69 10.26 -15.34
C LEU A 493 -17.53 9.34 -16.23
N ALA A 494 -17.31 8.03 -16.15
CA ALA A 494 -18.06 7.03 -16.89
C ALA A 494 -19.40 6.64 -16.23
N GLY A 495 -19.62 7.04 -14.98
CA GLY A 495 -20.74 6.58 -14.14
C GLY A 495 -20.62 5.11 -13.76
N LEU A 496 -19.38 4.63 -13.53
CA LEU A 496 -19.07 3.28 -13.07
C LEU A 496 -18.80 3.29 -11.56
N SER A 497 -18.91 2.11 -10.94
CA SER A 497 -18.51 1.93 -9.55
C SER A 497 -17.03 2.23 -9.39
N LEU A 498 -16.66 2.86 -8.27
CA LEU A 498 -15.26 3.13 -7.98
C LEU A 498 -14.62 1.83 -7.51
N HIS A 499 -13.69 1.31 -8.28
CA HIS A 499 -12.86 0.17 -7.91
C HIS A 499 -11.41 0.63 -7.85
N THR A 500 -10.90 0.82 -6.64
CA THR A 500 -9.47 1.06 -6.39
C THR A 500 -8.91 -0.13 -5.62
N SER A 501 -7.59 -0.30 -5.66
CA SER A 501 -6.91 -1.32 -4.85
C SER A 501 -7.35 -1.22 -3.40
N GLY A 502 -8.10 -2.24 -2.95
CA GLY A 502 -8.56 -2.30 -1.57
C GLY A 502 -9.79 -1.45 -1.20
N PHE A 503 -10.50 -0.85 -2.14
CA PHE A 503 -11.74 -0.16 -1.81
C PHE A 503 -12.70 -0.13 -3.01
N SER A 504 -13.94 -0.58 -2.78
CA SER A 504 -14.98 -0.62 -3.81
C SER A 504 -16.18 0.18 -3.33
N VAL A 505 -16.59 1.20 -4.09
CA VAL A 505 -17.82 1.96 -3.84
C VAL A 505 -18.78 1.72 -5.00
N GLY A 506 -19.84 0.97 -4.70
CA GLY A 506 -20.89 0.59 -5.65
C GLY A 506 -21.48 -0.76 -5.28
N SER A 507 -22.69 -1.06 -5.76
CA SER A 507 -23.28 -2.39 -5.57
C SER A 507 -22.85 -3.32 -6.70
N ASP A 508 -22.25 -4.47 -6.34
CA ASP A 508 -21.90 -5.54 -7.30
C ASP A 508 -23.14 -6.11 -8.04
N GLU A 509 -24.35 -5.78 -7.57
CA GLU A 509 -25.61 -6.29 -8.08
C GLU A 509 -26.25 -5.43 -9.19
N GLU A 510 -25.82 -4.18 -9.39
CA GLU A 510 -26.36 -3.36 -10.49
C GLU A 510 -25.61 -3.64 -11.80
N VAL A 511 -26.38 -3.91 -12.87
CA VAL A 511 -25.82 -3.97 -14.22
C VAL A 511 -25.30 -2.59 -14.58
N GLU A 512 -24.00 -2.41 -14.46
CA GLU A 512 -23.34 -1.17 -14.82
C GLU A 512 -23.67 -0.78 -16.27
N LYS A 513 -24.03 0.49 -16.45
CA LYS A 513 -24.31 1.09 -17.75
C LYS A 513 -23.69 2.47 -17.78
N LEU A 514 -23.07 2.79 -18.90
CA LEU A 514 -22.53 4.13 -19.14
C LEU A 514 -23.67 5.16 -19.24
N SER A 515 -23.91 5.88 -18.16
CA SER A 515 -24.94 6.92 -18.05
C SER A 515 -24.45 8.30 -18.48
N ALA A 516 -23.12 8.51 -18.53
CA ALA A 516 -22.50 9.80 -18.79
C ALA A 516 -22.63 10.31 -20.24
N ALA A 517 -22.40 11.62 -20.43
CA ALA A 517 -22.37 12.27 -21.74
C ALA A 517 -21.16 11.82 -22.57
N ASP A 518 -21.27 11.86 -23.91
CA ASP A 518 -20.21 11.39 -24.82
C ASP A 518 -18.86 12.13 -24.58
N GLU A 519 -18.89 13.41 -24.15
CA GLU A 519 -17.69 14.17 -23.78
C GLU A 519 -16.99 13.61 -22.53
N ALA A 520 -17.76 13.34 -21.47
CA ALA A 520 -17.23 12.74 -20.24
C ALA A 520 -16.70 11.32 -20.49
N LEU A 521 -17.33 10.56 -21.39
CA LEU A 521 -16.84 9.24 -21.80
C LEU A 521 -15.52 9.32 -22.57
N GLY A 522 -15.33 10.34 -23.42
CA GLY A 522 -14.04 10.57 -24.08
C GLY A 522 -12.92 10.93 -23.10
N GLU A 523 -13.24 11.73 -22.08
CA GLU A 523 -12.29 12.02 -20.98
C GLU A 523 -12.00 10.77 -20.15
N ALA A 524 -13.01 9.95 -19.83
CA ALA A 524 -12.81 8.68 -19.14
C ALA A 524 -11.90 7.72 -19.93
N GLU A 525 -12.10 7.58 -21.24
CA GLU A 525 -11.26 6.75 -22.11
C GLU A 525 -9.79 7.18 -22.07
N LEU A 526 -9.54 8.49 -22.15
CA LEU A 526 -8.20 9.08 -22.01
C LEU A 526 -7.57 8.71 -20.66
N HIS A 527 -8.30 8.88 -19.55
CA HIS A 527 -7.76 8.61 -18.22
C HIS A 527 -7.53 7.12 -17.95
N PHE A 528 -8.41 6.23 -18.40
CA PHE A 528 -8.19 4.78 -18.33
C PHE A 528 -6.98 4.35 -19.15
N GLY A 529 -6.83 4.87 -20.37
CA GLY A 529 -5.69 4.59 -21.23
C GLY A 529 -4.37 4.99 -20.58
N LEU A 530 -4.28 6.24 -20.11
CA LEU A 530 -3.11 6.75 -19.41
C LEU A 530 -2.81 5.98 -18.11
N ALA A 531 -3.82 5.59 -17.34
CA ALA A 531 -3.63 4.77 -16.14
C ALA A 531 -2.97 3.42 -16.47
N CYS A 532 -3.45 2.73 -17.53
CA CYS A 532 -2.87 1.47 -17.98
C CYS A 532 -1.44 1.64 -18.53
N GLU A 533 -1.11 2.76 -19.17
CA GLU A 533 0.25 3.01 -19.67
C GLU A 533 1.23 3.41 -18.56
N LEU A 534 0.74 4.05 -17.49
CA LEU A 534 1.54 4.36 -16.29
C LEU A 534 1.87 3.10 -15.49
N GLU A 535 0.95 2.13 -15.43
CA GLU A 535 1.11 0.87 -14.70
C GLU A 535 0.64 -0.33 -15.54
N PRO A 536 1.39 -0.72 -16.59
CA PRO A 536 0.97 -1.75 -17.54
C PRO A 536 0.83 -3.15 -16.91
N GLU A 537 1.50 -3.38 -15.79
CA GLU A 537 1.45 -4.65 -15.05
C GLU A 537 0.27 -4.71 -14.06
N ASN A 538 -0.47 -3.61 -13.86
CA ASN A 538 -1.60 -3.55 -12.95
C ASN A 538 -2.87 -4.13 -13.62
N GLU A 539 -3.17 -5.38 -13.28
CA GLU A 539 -4.30 -6.15 -13.85
C GLU A 539 -5.65 -5.52 -13.55
N VAL A 540 -5.84 -4.93 -12.36
CA VAL A 540 -7.09 -4.26 -11.97
C VAL A 540 -7.39 -3.07 -12.88
N LEU A 541 -6.35 -2.29 -13.24
CA LEU A 541 -6.50 -1.18 -14.17
C LEU A 541 -6.84 -1.65 -15.58
N ARG A 542 -6.19 -2.72 -16.06
CA ARG A 542 -6.46 -3.30 -17.37
C ARG A 542 -7.89 -3.84 -17.45
N GLU A 543 -8.33 -4.61 -16.47
CA GLU A 543 -9.68 -5.15 -16.39
C GLU A 543 -10.73 -4.03 -16.33
N SER A 544 -10.48 -2.98 -15.53
CA SER A 544 -11.36 -1.81 -15.45
C SER A 544 -11.50 -1.10 -16.81
N ARG A 545 -10.38 -0.91 -17.52
CA ARG A 545 -10.39 -0.32 -18.87
C ARG A 545 -11.09 -1.21 -19.89
N GLU A 546 -10.82 -2.51 -19.89
CA GLU A 546 -11.47 -3.47 -20.80
C GLU A 546 -12.99 -3.49 -20.58
N ARG A 547 -13.44 -3.53 -19.31
CA ARG A 547 -14.85 -3.42 -18.94
C ARG A 547 -15.48 -2.12 -19.45
N PHE A 548 -14.79 -0.98 -19.28
CA PHE A 548 -15.26 0.30 -19.81
C PHE A 548 -15.41 0.28 -21.34
N LEU A 549 -14.42 -0.25 -22.07
CA LEU A 549 -14.45 -0.32 -23.54
C LEU A 549 -15.59 -1.23 -24.05
N ASP A 550 -15.83 -2.36 -23.39
CA ASP A 550 -16.94 -3.26 -23.71
C ASP A 550 -18.29 -2.55 -23.54
N LEU A 551 -18.48 -1.82 -22.44
CA LEU A 551 -19.69 -1.03 -22.20
C LEU A 551 -19.84 0.11 -23.21
N LEU A 552 -18.74 0.74 -23.63
CA LEU A 552 -18.73 1.81 -24.63
C LEU A 552 -19.14 1.28 -26.01
N GLN A 553 -18.68 0.07 -26.37
CA GLN A 553 -19.10 -0.60 -27.59
C GLN A 553 -20.59 -0.95 -27.56
N GLN A 554 -21.10 -1.44 -26.42
CA GLN A 554 -22.52 -1.76 -26.25
C GLN A 554 -23.41 -0.50 -26.39
N LYS A 555 -23.01 0.62 -25.78
CA LYS A 555 -23.73 1.91 -25.88
C LYS A 555 -23.77 2.41 -27.32
N SER A 556 -22.66 2.29 -28.04
CA SER A 556 -22.54 2.71 -29.44
C SER A 556 -23.34 1.83 -30.41
N GLY A 557 -23.45 0.53 -30.13
CA GLY A 557 -24.24 -0.41 -30.94
C GLY A 557 -25.77 -0.33 -30.75
N THR A 558 -26.23 0.47 -29.79
CA THR A 558 -27.66 0.66 -29.46
C THR A 558 -28.23 1.98 -30.03
N LYS A 559 -27.38 2.89 -30.54
CA LYS A 559 -27.76 4.08 -31.31
C LYS A 559 -28.05 3.71 -32.76
#